data_AF-A0A2G6GZG9-F1
#
_entry.id   AF-A0A2G6GZG9-F1
#
_cell.length_a   1.000
_cell.length_b   1.000
_cell.length_c   1.000
_cell.angle_alpha   90.00
_cell.angle_beta   90.00
_cell.angle_gamma   90.00
#
_symmetry.space_group_name_H-M   'P 1'
#
loop_
_entity.id
_entity.type
_entity.pdbx_description
1 polymer ?
#
loop_
_entity_poly.entity_id
_entity_poly.type
_entity_poly.pdbx_seq_one_letter_code
_entity_poly.pdbx_strand_id
1 'polypeptide(L)'
;MSFFYYLVANAMAGDFALPQAGKLTPYSASVIFSLGLLLSNFIWNSYFMYRPVSGERATYADYFRKGSLRLHLIGLLGGAIWSLGFTFNIIAAGEAGPAISYGLGQGATLVAALWGVFIWKEFGRAEGLRGMLAAMFLLFLSGLALIIAARLI
;
A
#
# COMPACT_ATOMS: atom_id res chain seq x y z
N MET A 1 -0.79 7.53 8.75
CA MET A 1 -1.78 7.33 7.66
C MET A 1 -3.16 7.89 7.98
N SER A 2 -3.55 8.07 9.25
CA SER A 2 -4.89 8.58 9.62
C SER A 2 -5.23 9.95 9.02
N PHE A 3 -4.30 10.91 9.05
CA PHE A 3 -4.51 12.23 8.45
C PHE A 3 -4.63 12.17 6.92
N PHE A 4 -3.81 11.34 6.27
CA PHE A 4 -3.90 11.11 4.83
C PHE A 4 -5.26 10.54 4.42
N TYR A 5 -5.71 9.46 5.07
CA TYR A 5 -6.97 8.81 4.74
C TYR A 5 -8.17 9.74 5.00
N TYR A 6 -8.11 10.52 6.07
CA TYR A 6 -9.10 11.56 6.36
C TYR A 6 -9.17 12.63 5.25
N LEU A 7 -8.03 13.13 4.77
CA LEU A 7 -8.01 14.11 3.67
C LEU A 7 -8.55 13.53 2.36
N VAL A 8 -8.19 12.28 2.05
CA VAL A 8 -8.71 11.58 0.87
C VAL A 8 -10.23 11.41 0.97
N ALA A 9 -10.73 10.92 2.10
CA ALA A 9 -12.16 10.74 2.32
C ALA A 9 -12.94 12.06 2.20
N ASN A 10 -12.38 13.17 2.71
CA ASN A 10 -13.00 14.50 2.57
C ASN A 10 -12.96 15.04 1.14
N ALA A 11 -11.96 14.70 0.34
CA ALA A 11 -11.87 15.12 -1.05
C ALA A 11 -12.83 14.33 -1.97
N MET A 12 -13.25 13.14 -1.54
CA MET A 12 -14.09 12.24 -2.30
C MET A 12 -15.59 12.48 -2.13
N ALA A 13 -16.36 12.09 -3.14
CA ALA A 13 -17.82 12.11 -3.09
C ALA A 13 -18.33 11.03 -2.13
N GLY A 14 -19.40 11.31 -1.39
CA GLY A 14 -20.03 10.30 -0.52
C GLY A 14 -20.89 9.28 -1.26
N ASP A 15 -21.46 9.68 -2.40
CA ASP A 15 -22.18 8.81 -3.34
C ASP A 15 -21.39 8.79 -4.66
N PHE A 16 -20.94 7.61 -5.07
CA PHE A 16 -20.17 7.43 -6.30
C PHE A 16 -21.05 7.36 -7.55
N ALA A 17 -22.34 7.05 -7.43
CA ALA A 17 -23.29 7.04 -8.54
C ALA A 17 -23.78 8.46 -8.88
N LEU A 18 -23.91 9.32 -7.87
CA LEU A 18 -24.27 10.74 -8.01
C LEU A 18 -23.19 11.64 -7.39
N PRO A 19 -22.02 11.77 -8.03
CA PRO A 19 -20.90 12.51 -7.47
C PRO A 19 -21.22 14.00 -7.33
N GLN A 20 -20.96 14.54 -6.13
CA GLN A 20 -21.14 15.96 -5.82
C GLN A 20 -20.16 16.83 -6.63
N ALA A 21 -20.62 18.00 -7.08
CA ALA A 21 -19.75 18.96 -7.76
C ALA A 21 -18.55 19.34 -6.90
N GLY A 22 -17.35 19.30 -7.49
CA GLY A 22 -16.09 19.62 -6.79
C GLY A 22 -15.50 18.48 -5.95
N LYS A 23 -16.15 17.31 -5.89
CA LYS A 23 -15.61 16.11 -5.23
C LYS A 23 -15.04 15.11 -6.23
N LEU A 24 -14.13 14.26 -5.75
CA LEU A 24 -13.49 13.22 -6.55
C LEU A 24 -14.25 11.90 -6.49
N THR A 25 -14.28 11.17 -7.60
CA THR A 25 -14.69 9.76 -7.63
C THR A 25 -13.47 8.89 -7.31
N PRO A 26 -13.66 7.60 -7.00
CA PRO A 26 -12.52 6.68 -6.81
C PRO A 26 -11.51 6.72 -7.96
N TYR A 27 -11.99 6.85 -9.20
CA TYR A 27 -11.14 6.87 -10.38
C TYR A 27 -10.37 8.19 -10.52
N SER A 28 -11.02 9.34 -10.37
CA SER A 28 -10.32 10.63 -10.45
C SER A 28 -9.37 10.86 -9.26
N ALA A 29 -9.76 10.40 -8.06
CA ALA A 29 -8.88 10.37 -6.90
C ALA A 29 -7.63 9.52 -7.15
N SER A 30 -7.78 8.35 -7.76
CA SER A 30 -6.64 7.47 -8.08
C SER A 30 -5.68 8.09 -9.08
N VAL A 31 -6.19 8.81 -10.09
CA VAL A 31 -5.34 9.54 -11.06
C VAL A 31 -4.57 10.67 -10.39
N ILE A 32 -5.26 11.52 -9.61
CA ILE A 32 -4.63 12.64 -8.90
C ILE A 32 -3.58 12.13 -7.90
N PHE A 33 -3.91 11.06 -7.18
CA PHE A 33 -2.99 10.42 -6.25
C PHE A 33 -1.76 9.85 -6.98
N SER A 34 -1.95 9.21 -8.14
CA SER A 34 -0.84 8.70 -8.96
C SER A 34 0.07 9.82 -9.47
N LEU A 35 -0.48 10.98 -9.84
CA LEU A 35 0.33 12.16 -10.18
C LEU A 35 1.13 12.68 -8.98
N GLY A 36 0.50 12.76 -7.81
CA GLY A 36 1.18 13.14 -6.58
C GLY A 36 2.31 12.17 -6.21
N LEU A 37 2.08 10.87 -6.37
CA LEU A 37 3.11 9.84 -6.22
C LEU A 37 4.25 10.05 -7.19
N LEU A 38 3.96 10.23 -8.49
CA LEU A 38 4.99 10.44 -9.50
C LEU A 38 5.87 11.66 -9.17
N LEU A 39 5.25 12.81 -8.88
CA LEU A 39 5.95 14.06 -8.57
C LEU A 39 6.77 13.94 -7.28
N SER A 40 6.18 13.40 -6.21
CA SER A 40 6.89 13.21 -4.93
C SER A 40 8.04 12.21 -5.06
N ASN A 41 7.90 11.20 -5.91
CA ASN A 41 8.92 10.21 -6.16
C ASN A 41 10.16 10.87 -6.78
N PHE A 42 10.02 11.76 -7.76
CA PHE A 42 11.15 12.53 -8.29
C PHE A 42 11.86 13.37 -7.21
N ILE A 43 11.10 13.98 -6.28
CA ILE A 43 11.69 14.79 -5.20
C ILE A 43 12.50 13.89 -4.25
N TRP A 44 11.86 12.87 -3.69
CA TRP A 44 12.48 12.01 -2.68
C TRP A 44 13.55 11.11 -3.25
N ASN A 45 13.34 10.51 -4.42
CA ASN A 45 14.38 9.71 -5.06
C ASN A 45 15.59 10.55 -5.41
N SER A 46 15.41 11.77 -5.97
CA SER A 46 16.57 12.65 -6.21
C SER A 46 17.35 12.88 -4.94
N TYR A 47 16.67 13.23 -3.84
CA TYR A 47 17.33 13.45 -2.55
C TYR A 47 18.14 12.23 -2.11
N PHE A 48 17.54 11.05 -2.10
CA PHE A 48 18.20 9.81 -1.65
C PHE A 48 19.25 9.29 -2.62
N MET A 49 19.17 9.63 -3.90
CA MET A 49 20.22 9.33 -4.88
C MET A 49 21.50 10.13 -4.60
N TYR A 50 21.38 11.41 -4.25
CA TYR A 50 22.54 12.26 -3.93
C TYR A 50 23.01 12.15 -2.47
N ARG A 51 22.09 11.84 -1.54
CA ARG A 51 22.34 11.65 -0.11
C ARG A 51 21.81 10.29 0.36
N PRO A 52 22.45 9.19 -0.04
CA PRO A 52 21.99 7.86 0.33
C PRO A 52 22.14 7.64 1.84
N VAL A 53 21.17 6.94 2.43
CA VAL A 53 21.24 6.48 3.83
C VAL A 53 22.32 5.40 3.98
N SER A 54 22.52 4.61 2.93
CA SER A 54 23.54 3.56 2.85
C SER A 54 23.93 3.31 1.39
N GLY A 55 25.19 2.95 1.15
CA GLY A 55 25.70 2.63 -0.19
C GLY A 55 26.23 3.84 -0.95
N GLU A 56 26.42 3.67 -2.25
CA GLU A 56 27.00 4.69 -3.13
C GLU A 56 25.94 5.68 -3.64
N ARG A 57 26.39 6.89 -3.99
CA ARG A 57 25.55 7.87 -4.66
C ARG A 57 25.12 7.35 -6.03
N ALA A 58 23.89 7.65 -6.41
CA ALA A 58 23.33 7.31 -7.70
C ALA A 58 22.96 8.57 -8.50
N THR A 59 22.85 8.41 -9.81
CA THR A 59 22.44 9.45 -10.76
C THR A 59 21.32 8.93 -11.65
N TYR A 60 20.55 9.81 -12.28
CA TYR A 60 19.51 9.38 -13.21
C TYR A 60 20.05 8.61 -14.41
N ALA A 61 21.32 8.82 -14.78
CA ALA A 61 21.98 8.02 -15.81
C ALA A 61 22.13 6.54 -15.40
N ASP A 62 22.30 6.27 -14.10
CA ASP A 62 22.38 4.90 -13.58
C ASP A 62 21.07 4.13 -13.79
N TYR A 63 19.92 4.80 -13.74
CA TYR A 63 18.62 4.16 -14.00
C TYR A 63 18.59 3.46 -15.36
N PHE A 64 19.15 4.09 -16.40
CA PHE A 64 19.17 3.53 -17.76
C PHE A 64 20.41 2.67 -18.03
N ARG A 65 21.57 3.01 -17.46
CA ARG A 65 22.84 2.29 -17.72
C ARG A 65 22.96 1.00 -16.92
N LYS A 66 22.54 1.02 -15.65
CA LYS A 66 22.56 -0.16 -14.76
C LYS A 66 21.23 -0.91 -14.79
N GLY A 67 20.17 -0.28 -15.28
CA GLY A 67 18.86 -0.89 -15.47
C GLY A 67 18.82 -1.85 -16.65
N SER A 68 17.80 -2.72 -16.65
CA SER A 68 17.44 -3.55 -17.80
C SER A 68 15.94 -3.48 -18.02
N LEU A 69 15.47 -3.73 -19.25
CA LEU A 69 14.04 -3.74 -19.56
C LEU A 69 13.27 -4.68 -18.60
N ARG A 70 13.83 -5.86 -18.30
CA ARG A 70 13.24 -6.81 -17.35
C ARG A 70 13.10 -6.20 -15.95
N LEU A 71 14.13 -5.51 -15.46
CA LEU A 71 14.08 -4.86 -14.14
C LEU A 71 13.01 -3.75 -14.10
N HIS A 72 12.93 -2.93 -15.14
CA HIS A 72 11.90 -1.89 -15.25
C HIS A 72 10.50 -2.48 -15.30
N LEU A 73 10.29 -3.57 -16.06
CA LEU A 73 8.99 -4.25 -16.14
C LEU A 73 8.57 -4.86 -14.81
N ILE A 74 9.49 -5.43 -14.04
CA ILE A 74 9.19 -5.92 -12.67
C ILE A 74 8.73 -4.76 -11.79
N GLY A 75 9.42 -3.61 -11.86
CA GLY A 75 9.03 -2.40 -11.13
C GLY A 75 7.67 -1.86 -11.54
N LEU A 76 7.40 -1.76 -12.85
CA LEU A 76 6.11 -1.33 -13.39
C LEU A 76 4.97 -2.28 -13.00
N LEU A 77 5.21 -3.59 -13.06
CA LEU A 77 4.23 -4.59 -12.64
C LEU A 77 3.93 -4.49 -11.15
N GLY A 78 4.95 -4.33 -10.30
CA GLY A 78 4.77 -4.10 -8.87
C GLY A 78 3.96 -2.83 -8.58
N GLY A 79 4.28 -1.73 -9.29
CA GLY A 79 3.52 -0.48 -9.21
C GLY A 79 2.07 -0.63 -9.67
N ALA A 80 1.82 -1.37 -10.75
CA ALA A 80 0.47 -1.62 -11.25
C ALA A 80 -0.36 -2.44 -10.27
N ILE A 81 0.21 -3.52 -9.71
CA ILE A 81 -0.47 -4.36 -8.70
C ILE A 81 -0.81 -3.52 -7.47
N TRP A 82 0.13 -2.71 -6.98
CA TRP A 82 -0.09 -1.87 -5.82
C TRP A 82 -1.15 -0.79 -6.07
N SER A 83 -1.09 -0.11 -7.22
CA SER A 83 -2.06 0.94 -7.59
C SER A 83 -3.47 0.36 -7.76
N LEU A 84 -3.59 -0.84 -8.35
CA LEU A 84 -4.85 -1.54 -8.48
C LEU A 84 -5.44 -1.91 -7.10
N GLY A 85 -4.61 -2.45 -6.20
CA GLY A 85 -5.01 -2.74 -4.83
C GLY A 85 -5.46 -1.49 -4.06
N PHE A 86 -4.75 -0.38 -4.22
CA PHE A 86 -5.13 0.91 -3.63
C PHE A 86 -6.47 1.43 -4.18
N THR A 87 -6.70 1.29 -5.48
CA THR A 87 -7.96 1.68 -6.12
C THR A 87 -9.13 0.86 -5.58
N PHE A 88 -8.97 -0.46 -5.44
CA PHE A 88 -9.99 -1.31 -4.80
C PHE A 88 -10.22 -0.95 -3.34
N ASN A 89 -9.19 -0.57 -2.59
CA ASN A 89 -9.35 -0.10 -1.22
C ASN A 89 -10.22 1.15 -1.12
N ILE A 90 -10.01 2.12 -2.03
CA ILE A 90 -10.82 3.34 -2.11
C ILE A 90 -12.26 3.03 -2.51
N ILE A 91 -12.48 2.16 -3.50
CA ILE A 91 -13.83 1.76 -3.92
C ILE A 91 -14.57 1.10 -2.74
N ALA A 92 -13.91 0.17 -2.04
CA ALA A 92 -14.47 -0.50 -0.88
C ALA A 92 -14.80 0.46 0.28
N ALA A 93 -14.11 1.62 0.38
CA ALA A 93 -14.40 2.65 1.38
C ALA A 93 -15.77 3.30 1.23
N GLY A 94 -16.36 3.30 0.03
CA GLY A 94 -17.76 3.73 -0.15
C GLY A 94 -18.74 2.85 0.63
N GLU A 95 -18.53 1.53 0.59
CA GLU A 95 -19.41 0.56 1.25
C GLU A 95 -19.06 0.34 2.73
N ALA A 96 -17.80 0.04 3.03
CA ALA A 96 -17.34 -0.31 4.38
C ALA A 96 -17.11 0.92 5.27
N GLY A 97 -17.08 2.13 4.70
CA GLY A 97 -16.72 3.35 5.38
C GLY A 97 -15.20 3.53 5.56
N PRO A 98 -14.70 4.77 5.68
CA PRO A 98 -13.26 5.04 5.64
C PRO A 98 -12.42 4.34 6.73
N ALA A 99 -12.94 4.27 7.96
CA ALA A 99 -12.20 3.69 9.09
C ALA A 99 -11.98 2.18 8.94
N ILE A 100 -13.01 1.46 8.50
CA ILE A 100 -12.95 0.01 8.30
C ILE A 100 -12.13 -0.31 7.05
N SER A 101 -12.29 0.42 5.94
CA SER A 101 -11.45 0.22 4.75
C SER A 101 -9.98 0.47 5.00
N TYR A 102 -9.65 1.46 5.84
CA TYR A 102 -8.27 1.66 6.28
C TYR A 102 -7.75 0.46 7.10
N GLY A 103 -8.56 -0.05 8.04
CA GLY A 103 -8.22 -1.25 8.81
C GLY A 103 -8.05 -2.50 7.93
N LEU A 104 -8.96 -2.72 6.98
CA LEU A 104 -8.89 -3.80 5.99
C LEU A 104 -7.65 -3.68 5.10
N GLY A 105 -7.17 -2.47 4.81
CA GLY A 105 -5.91 -2.23 4.11
C GLY A 105 -4.70 -2.88 4.79
N GLN A 106 -4.74 -3.07 6.12
CA GLN A 106 -3.69 -3.79 6.85
C GLN A 106 -3.65 -5.30 6.51
N GLY A 107 -4.68 -5.84 5.87
CA GLY A 107 -4.66 -7.20 5.32
C GLY A 107 -3.48 -7.45 4.38
N ALA A 108 -2.98 -6.42 3.69
CA ALA A 108 -1.77 -6.53 2.87
C ALA A 108 -0.54 -6.96 3.69
N THR A 109 -0.40 -6.47 4.93
CA THR A 109 0.69 -6.85 5.84
C THR A 109 0.60 -8.31 6.25
N LEU A 110 -0.62 -8.84 6.46
CA LEU A 110 -0.84 -10.26 6.72
C LEU A 110 -0.41 -11.11 5.52
N VAL A 111 -0.82 -10.74 4.31
CA VAL A 111 -0.44 -11.46 3.09
C VAL A 111 1.08 -11.44 2.88
N ALA A 112 1.73 -10.29 3.11
CA ALA A 112 3.19 -10.18 3.04
C ALA A 112 3.88 -11.09 4.07
N ALA A 113 3.38 -11.13 5.31
CA ALA A 113 3.90 -12.01 6.35
C ALA A 113 3.73 -13.50 6.00
N LEU A 114 2.58 -13.89 5.44
CA LEU A 114 2.36 -15.25 4.95
C LEU A 114 3.37 -15.62 3.86
N TRP A 115 3.64 -14.69 2.94
CA TRP A 115 4.62 -14.91 1.87
C TRP A 115 6.05 -15.09 2.43
N GLY A 116 6.48 -14.23 3.36
CA GLY A 116 7.80 -14.33 4.01
C GLY A 116 7.98 -15.63 4.79
N VAL A 117 6.97 -16.02 5.56
CA VAL A 117 7.02 -17.23 6.40
C VAL A 117 6.94 -18.52 5.58
N PHE A 118 5.97 -18.62 4.65
CA PHE A 118 5.66 -19.89 3.99
C PHE A 118 6.34 -20.07 2.64
N ILE A 119 6.49 -19.00 1.85
CA ILE A 119 7.08 -19.07 0.50
C ILE A 119 8.59 -18.85 0.57
N TRP A 120 9.04 -17.76 1.16
CA TRP A 120 10.47 -17.46 1.29
C TRP A 120 11.14 -18.19 2.45
N LYS A 121 10.37 -18.69 3.41
CA LYS A 121 10.85 -19.45 4.56
C LYS A 121 11.94 -18.70 5.33
N GLU A 122 11.77 -17.39 5.49
CA GLU A 122 12.76 -16.49 6.11
C GLU A 122 13.16 -16.93 7.53
N PHE A 123 12.23 -17.57 8.25
CA PHE A 123 12.42 -18.08 9.61
C PHE A 123 12.74 -19.58 9.68
N GLY A 124 13.02 -20.24 8.55
CA GLY A 124 13.18 -21.70 8.50
C GLY A 124 14.36 -22.25 9.31
N ARG A 125 15.35 -21.41 9.63
CA ARG A 125 16.54 -21.78 10.43
C ARG A 125 16.52 -21.26 11.87
N ALA A 126 15.48 -20.53 12.27
CA ALA A 126 15.40 -19.94 13.59
C ALA A 126 14.62 -20.85 14.55
N GLU A 127 15.28 -21.28 15.63
CA GLU A 127 14.66 -22.09 16.67
C GLU A 127 13.83 -21.22 17.63
N GLY A 128 12.76 -21.78 18.19
CA GLY A 128 11.90 -21.08 19.17
C GLY A 128 10.89 -20.07 18.62
N LEU A 129 10.96 -19.68 17.34
CA LEU A 129 10.06 -18.64 16.78
C LEU A 129 8.66 -19.13 16.37
N ARG A 130 8.43 -20.44 16.28
CA ARG A 130 7.16 -20.99 15.78
C ARG A 130 5.94 -20.53 16.59
N GLY A 131 6.08 -20.49 17.92
CA GLY A 131 5.03 -19.99 18.81
C GLY A 131 4.75 -18.49 18.62
N MET A 132 5.81 -17.69 18.43
CA MET A 132 5.67 -16.24 18.20
C MET A 132 5.02 -15.94 16.85
N LEU A 133 5.40 -16.67 15.79
CA LEU A 133 4.78 -16.53 14.47
C LEU A 133 3.31 -16.94 14.51
N ALA A 134 2.97 -18.05 15.18
CA ALA A 134 1.58 -18.47 15.37
C ALA A 134 0.77 -17.42 16.14
N ALA A 135 1.32 -16.90 17.25
CA ALA A 135 0.68 -15.84 18.02
C ALA A 135 0.49 -14.56 17.19
N MET A 136 1.49 -14.16 16.41
CA MET A 136 1.41 -13.01 15.50
C MET A 136 0.24 -13.18 14.52
N PHE A 137 0.15 -14.32 13.82
CA PHE A 137 -0.94 -14.58 12.88
C PHE A 137 -2.31 -14.61 13.56
N LEU A 138 -2.43 -15.26 14.72
CA LEU A 138 -3.67 -15.32 15.49
C LEU A 138 -4.14 -13.93 15.93
N LEU A 139 -3.24 -13.10 16.48
CA LEU A 139 -3.57 -11.74 16.89
C LEU A 139 -3.94 -10.87 15.69
N PHE A 140 -3.26 -11.03 14.55
CA PHE A 140 -3.57 -10.27 13.34
C PHE A 140 -4.95 -10.62 12.78
N LEU A 141 -5.24 -11.92 12.66
CA LEU A 141 -6.55 -12.40 12.21
C LEU A 141 -7.67 -11.98 13.16
N SER A 142 -7.42 -12.06 14.47
CA SER A 142 -8.37 -11.61 15.49
C SER A 142 -8.64 -10.11 15.38
N GLY A 143 -7.59 -9.29 15.23
CA GLY A 143 -7.73 -7.85 15.05
C GLY A 143 -8.52 -7.50 13.79
N LEU A 144 -8.25 -8.17 12.67
CA LEU A 144 -8.98 -7.95 11.42
C LEU A 144 -10.45 -8.38 11.55
N ALA A 145 -10.72 -9.52 12.19
CA ALA A 145 -12.07 -10.01 12.46
C ALA A 145 -12.85 -9.04 13.35
N LEU A 146 -12.22 -8.45 14.38
CA LEU A 146 -12.83 -7.45 15.23
C LEU A 146 -13.16 -6.16 14.47
N ILE A 147 -12.29 -5.70 13.57
CA ILE A 147 -12.54 -4.53 12.72
C ILE A 147 -13.75 -4.79 11.80
N ILE A 148 -13.85 -5.98 11.21
CA ILE A 148 -14.98 -6.36 10.36
C ILE A 148 -16.27 -6.46 11.20
N ALA A 149 -16.21 -7.12 12.36
CA ALA A 149 -17.35 -7.28 13.25
C ALA A 149 -17.90 -5.95 13.76
N ALA A 150 -17.04 -4.95 13.99
CA ALA A 150 -17.45 -3.60 14.38
C ALA A 150 -18.32 -2.88 13.33
N ARG A 151 -18.39 -3.38 12.09
CA ARG A 151 -19.31 -2.87 11.05
C ARG A 151 -20.69 -3.53 11.10
N LEU A 152 -20.78 -4.71 11.70
CA LEU A 152 -22.01 -5.53 11.76
C LEU A 152 -22.90 -5.18 12.97
N ILE A 153 -22.33 -4.50 13.95
CA ILE A 153 -22.98 -4.04 15.18
C ILE A 153 -23.24 -2.54 15.05
#